data_AF-A0A7L3NPH4-F1
#
_entry.id   AF-A0A7L3NPH4-F1
#
_cell.length_a   1.000
_cell.length_b   1.000
_cell.length_c   1.000
_cell.angle_alpha   90.00
_cell.angle_beta   90.00
_cell.angle_gamma   90.00
#
_symmetry.space_group_name_H-M   'P 1'
#
loop_
_entity.id
_entity.type
_entity.pdbx_description
1 polymer ?
#
loop_
_entity_poly.entity_id
_entity_poly.type
_entity_poly.pdbx_seq_one_letter_code
_entity_poly.pdbx_strand_id
1 'polypeptide(L)'
;VNVGCVPKKVMWNTAIHMEFIHDHADYGFETPGIKFSWRTIKEKRDAYVKRLNEIYENNVKKANIDIIRGYGKFTADPQPTIEVE
;
A
#
# COMPACT_ATOMS: atom_id res chain seq x y z
N VAL A 1 2.37 3.79 4.13
CA VAL A 1 2.14 2.54 3.35
C VAL A 1 0.68 2.39 2.94
N ASN A 2 -0.27 2.54 3.87
CA ASN A 2 -1.67 2.15 3.66
C ASN A 2 -2.46 2.96 2.63
N VAL A 3 -2.32 4.29 2.59
CA VAL A 3 -3.22 5.18 1.82
C VAL A 3 -2.47 6.28 1.05
N GLY A 4 -1.27 5.99 0.57
CA GLY A 4 -0.42 6.99 -0.09
C GLY A 4 0.47 6.41 -1.18
N CYS A 5 1.77 6.71 -1.11
CA CYS A 5 2.76 6.44 -2.17
C CYS A 5 2.69 5.02 -2.74
N VAL A 6 2.57 3.99 -1.89
CA VAL A 6 2.57 2.58 -2.30
C VAL A 6 1.33 2.21 -3.12
N PRO A 7 0.09 2.27 -2.59
CA PRO A 7 -1.09 1.95 -3.38
C PRO A 7 -1.24 2.88 -4.60
N LYS A 8 -0.82 4.15 -4.50
CA LYS A 8 -0.79 5.06 -5.64
C LYS A 8 0.15 4.57 -6.74
N LYS A 9 1.36 4.10 -6.41
CA LYS A 9 2.31 3.61 -7.42
C LYS A 9 1.82 2.32 -8.08
N VAL A 10 1.16 1.44 -7.33
CA VAL A 10 0.49 0.24 -7.91
C VAL A 10 -0.53 0.67 -8.97
N MET A 11 -1.44 1.59 -8.63
CA MET A 11 -2.45 2.07 -9.58
C MET A 11 -1.84 2.86 -10.74
N TRP A 12 -0.77 3.62 -10.50
CA TRP A 12 -0.05 4.33 -11.56
C TRP A 12 0.62 3.36 -12.54
N ASN A 13 1.24 2.27 -12.05
CA ASN A 13 1.78 1.24 -12.94
C ASN A 13 0.64 0.61 -13.76
N THR A 14 -0.53 0.37 -13.17
CA THR A 14 -1.71 -0.12 -13.90
C THR A 14 -2.17 0.83 -15.00
N ALA A 15 -2.20 2.14 -14.73
CA ALA A 15 -2.54 3.14 -15.73
C ALA A 15 -1.52 3.13 -16.89
N ILE A 16 -0.22 3.17 -16.58
CA ILE A 16 0.84 3.12 -17.59
C ILE A 16 0.78 1.85 -18.45
N HIS A 17 0.35 0.71 -17.90
CA HIS A 17 0.17 -0.50 -18.71
C HIS A 17 -0.92 -0.30 -19.78
N MET A 18 -1.98 0.44 -19.48
CA MET A 18 -3.01 0.75 -20.49
C MET A 18 -2.47 1.70 -21.56
N GLU A 19 -1.66 2.69 -21.18
CA GLU A 19 -1.00 3.58 -22.15
C GLU A 19 -0.15 2.78 -23.16
N PHE A 20 0.67 1.83 -22.69
CA PHE A 20 1.44 0.98 -23.60
C PHE A 20 0.57 0.08 -24.49
N ILE A 21 -0.59 -0.36 -23.99
CA ILE A 21 -1.52 -1.17 -24.77
C ILE A 21 -2.13 -0.36 -25.93
N HIS A 22 -2.28 0.96 -25.81
CA HIS A 22 -2.74 1.80 -26.92
C HIS A 22 -1.76 1.77 -28.11
N ASP A 23 -0.46 1.64 -27.84
CA ASP A 23 0.58 1.62 -28.87
C ASP A 23 0.84 0.21 -29.44
N HIS A 24 0.19 -0.84 -28.92
CA HIS A 24 0.48 -2.22 -29.31
C HIS A 24 0.32 -2.49 -30.82
N ALA A 25 -0.68 -1.89 -31.47
CA ALA A 25 -0.92 -2.08 -32.90
C ALA A 25 0.23 -1.51 -33.74
N ASP A 26 0.77 -0.35 -33.35
CA ASP A 26 1.93 0.27 -34.01
C ASP A 26 3.19 -0.59 -33.89
N TYR A 27 3.27 -1.39 -32.83
CA TYR A 27 4.32 -2.38 -32.62
C TYR A 27 4.01 -3.76 -33.22
N GLY A 28 2.96 -3.88 -34.04
CA GLY A 28 2.63 -5.10 -34.80
C GLY A 28 1.84 -6.15 -34.02
N PHE A 29 1.29 -5.82 -32.85
CA PHE A 29 0.45 -6.72 -32.06
C PHE A 29 -1.04 -6.48 -32.34
N GLU A 30 -1.79 -7.56 -32.60
CA GLU A 30 -3.25 -7.48 -32.59
C GLU A 30 -3.77 -7.26 -31.16
N THR A 31 -4.71 -6.32 -30.99
CA THR A 31 -5.26 -5.92 -29.67
C THR A 31 -6.79 -6.02 -29.58
N PRO A 32 -7.39 -7.21 -29.77
CA PRO A 32 -8.85 -7.35 -29.69
C PRO A 32 -9.37 -7.30 -28.24
N GLY A 33 -10.37 -6.46 -27.98
CA GLY A 33 -11.35 -6.64 -26.90
C GLY A 33 -10.86 -6.48 -25.45
N ILE A 34 -10.06 -5.46 -25.15
CA ILE A 34 -9.52 -5.22 -23.80
C ILE A 34 -10.61 -4.75 -22.83
N LYS A 35 -10.68 -5.39 -21.66
CA LYS A 35 -11.54 -4.98 -20.54
C LYS A 35 -10.72 -4.85 -19.27
N PHE A 36 -10.85 -3.71 -18.60
CA PHE A 36 -10.20 -3.47 -17.32
C PHE A 36 -11.10 -3.86 -16.14
N SER A 37 -10.57 -4.66 -15.22
CA SER A 37 -11.23 -5.03 -13.96
C SER A 37 -10.62 -4.28 -12.78
N TRP A 38 -11.33 -3.26 -12.30
CA TRP A 38 -10.92 -2.51 -11.11
C TRP A 38 -10.82 -3.40 -9.87
N ARG A 39 -11.76 -4.34 -9.72
CA ARG A 39 -11.81 -5.25 -8.57
C ARG A 39 -10.53 -6.08 -8.48
N THR A 40 -10.07 -6.63 -9.61
CA THR A 40 -8.88 -7.48 -9.65
C THR A 40 -7.63 -6.73 -9.21
N ILE A 41 -7.42 -5.50 -9.68
CA ILE A 41 -6.24 -4.73 -9.27
C ILE A 41 -6.34 -4.23 -7.83
N LYS A 42 -7.55 -3.88 -7.37
CA LYS A 42 -7.80 -3.51 -5.98
C LYS A 42 -7.42 -4.64 -5.02
N GLU A 43 -7.88 -5.86 -5.29
CA GLU A 43 -7.58 -7.03 -4.45
C GLU A 43 -6.08 -7.29 -4.36
N LYS A 44 -5.36 -7.24 -5.49
CA LYS A 44 -3.89 -7.40 -5.52
C LYS A 44 -3.17 -6.27 -4.77
N ARG A 45 -3.62 -5.03 -4.93
CA ARG A 45 -3.09 -3.85 -4.23
C ARG A 45 -3.26 -3.99 -2.71
N ASP A 46 -4.46 -4.36 -2.26
CA ASP A 46 -4.78 -4.51 -0.84
C ASP A 46 -3.98 -5.67 -0.21
N ALA A 47 -3.84 -6.80 -0.93
CA ALA A 47 -2.99 -7.91 -0.49
C ALA A 47 -1.50 -7.53 -0.39
N TYR A 48 -1.00 -6.69 -1.30
CA TYR A 48 0.38 -6.20 -1.24
C TYR A 48 0.59 -5.24 -0.06
N VAL A 49 -0.35 -4.32 0.19
CA VAL A 49 -0.31 -3.45 1.37
C VAL A 49 -0.32 -4.28 2.66
N LYS A 50 -1.18 -5.30 2.75
CA LYS A 50 -1.22 -6.20 3.92
C LYS A 50 0.13 -6.87 4.17
N ARG A 51 0.77 -7.41 3.12
CA ARG A 51 2.11 -8.02 3.22
C ARG A 51 3.15 -7.04 3.75
N LEU A 52 3.11 -5.78 3.30
CA LEU A 52 4.03 -4.76 3.80
C LEU A 52 3.79 -4.47 5.28
N ASN A 53 2.52 -4.39 5.72
CA ASN A 53 2.22 -4.20 7.14
C ASN A 53 2.79 -5.34 8.00
N GLU A 54 2.66 -6.59 7.54
CA GLU A 54 3.27 -7.75 8.20
C GLU A 54 4.80 -7.64 8.25
N ILE A 55 5.45 -7.19 7.17
CA ILE A 55 6.89 -6.95 7.14
C ILE A 55 7.30 -5.87 8.15
N TYR A 56 6.59 -4.73 8.20
CA TYR A 56 6.90 -3.66 9.15
C TYR A 56 6.73 -4.12 10.59
N GLU A 57 5.65 -4.83 10.91
CA GLU A 57 5.45 -5.38 12.25
C GLU A 57 6.56 -6.38 12.63
N ASN A 58 6.95 -7.26 11.70
CA ASN A 58 8.03 -8.21 11.93
C ASN A 58 9.40 -7.52 12.12
N ASN A 59 9.66 -6.43 11.41
CA ASN A 59 10.90 -5.67 11.54
C ASN A 59 11.02 -5.04 12.94
N VAL A 60 9.92 -4.48 13.46
CA VAL A 60 9.87 -3.91 14.82
C VAL A 60 10.12 -4.99 15.87
N LYS A 61 9.48 -6.16 15.72
CA LYS A 61 9.72 -7.33 16.61
C LYS A 61 11.18 -7.80 16.58
N LYS A 62 11.79 -7.91 15.40
CA LYS A 62 13.20 -8.31 15.24
C LYS A 62 14.17 -7.33 15.90
N ALA A 63 13.79 -6.06 16.01
CA ALA A 63 14.58 -5.04 16.70
C ALA A 63 14.35 -5.01 18.22
N ASN A 64 13.55 -5.95 18.78
CA ASN A 64 13.14 -5.98 20.19
C ASN A 64 12.49 -4.65 20.64
N ILE A 65 11.69 -4.03 19.76
CA ILE A 65 10.94 -2.82 20.07
C ILE A 65 9.49 -3.21 20.41
N ASP A 66 8.99 -2.71 21.52
CA ASP A 66 7.61 -2.94 21.95
C ASP A 66 6.61 -2.17 21.07
N ILE A 67 5.50 -2.82 20.72
CA ILE A 67 4.38 -2.19 20.01
C ILE A 67 3.24 -1.99 21.00
N ILE A 68 3.07 -0.75 21.45
CA ILE A 68 1.90 -0.33 22.23
C ILE A 68 0.82 0.14 21.24
N ARG A 69 -0.31 -0.58 21.17
CA ARG A 69 -1.41 -0.27 20.24
C ARG A 69 -2.49 0.51 20.96
N GLY A 70 -2.75 1.71 20.48
CA GLY A 70 -3.81 2.58 20.99
C GLY A 70 -3.58 4.02 20.57
N TYR A 71 -4.41 4.93 21.06
CA TYR A 71 -4.21 6.35 20.87
C TYR A 71 -3.43 6.93 22.04
N GLY A 72 -2.22 7.41 21.78
CA GLY A 72 -1.38 8.03 22.80
C GLY A 72 -1.78 9.48 23.04
N LYS A 73 -1.93 9.86 24.31
CA LYS A 73 -2.24 11.23 24.75
C LYS A 73 -1.30 11.65 25.88
N PHE A 74 -0.87 12.90 25.88
CA PHE A 74 -0.05 13.43 26.96
C PHE A 74 -0.87 13.64 28.23
N THR A 75 -0.28 13.27 29.38
CA THR A 75 -0.83 13.60 30.69
C THR A 75 -0.41 15.01 31.11
N ALA A 76 -0.94 15.49 32.24
CA ALA A 76 -0.57 16.77 32.83
C ALA A 76 0.63 16.69 33.79
N ASP A 77 1.32 15.54 33.84
CA ASP A 77 2.42 15.32 34.77
C ASP A 77 3.64 16.21 34.43
N PRO A 78 4.42 16.65 35.43
CA PRO A 78 5.64 17.43 35.18
C PRO A 78 6.70 16.68 34.37
N GLN A 79 6.73 15.35 34.45
CA GLN A 79 7.57 14.51 33.60
C GLN A 79 6.80 14.11 32.34
N PRO A 80 7.38 14.24 31.12
CA PRO A 80 6.70 13.88 29.88
C PRO A 80 6.22 12.42 29.89
N THR A 81 4.92 12.25 30.04
CA THR A 81 4.25 10.96 30.19
C THR A 81 3.10 10.85 29.20
N ILE A 82 2.91 9.66 28.64
CA ILE A 82 1.85 9.36 27.67
C ILE A 82 0.96 8.26 28.25
N GLU A 83 -0.34 8.50 28.30
CA GLU A 83 -1.37 7.48 28.51
C GLU A 83 -1.82 6.94 27.15
N VAL A 84 -2.20 5.67 27.09
CA VAL A 84 -2.67 5.03 25.85
C VAL A 84 -4.08 4.48 26.08
N GLU A 85 -5.03 5.00 25.28
CA GLU A 85 -6.41 4.53 25.17
C GLU A 85 -6.56 3.38 24.16
#